data_AF-A0A0B8NLZ0-F1
#
_entry.id   AF-A0A0B8NLZ0-F1
#
_cell.length_a   1.000
_cell.length_b   1.000
_cell.length_c   1.000
_cell.angle_alpha   90.00
_cell.angle_beta   90.00
_cell.angle_gamma   90.00
#
_symmetry.space_group_name_H-M   'P 1'
#
loop_
_entity.id
_entity.type
_entity.pdbx_description
1 polymer ?
#
loop_
_entity_poly.entity_id
_entity_poly.type
_entity_poly.pdbx_seq_one_letter_code
_entity_poly.pdbx_strand_id
1 'polypeptide(L)'
;MSKKYLIGLPVAVLAVAPAVGMVAAAPAEAAVPTYTCNAQTWAGETLPTLTIEAKWGKKQATGVAQTTWGGVAKYATIDCQKNN
;
A
#
# COMPACT_ATOMS: atom_id res chain seq x y z
N MET A 1 -1.84 -45.76 -9.72
CA MET A 1 -1.21 -45.10 -10.88
C MET A 1 -2.27 -44.26 -11.59
N SER A 2 -2.19 -42.93 -11.52
CA SER A 2 -3.06 -42.03 -12.28
C SER A 2 -2.23 -40.97 -12.99
N LYS A 3 -2.65 -40.70 -14.22
CA LYS A 3 -1.89 -40.16 -15.34
C LYS A 3 -1.56 -38.67 -15.21
N LYS A 4 -0.46 -38.34 -15.88
CA LYS A 4 0.13 -37.03 -16.15
C LYS A 4 -0.84 -36.09 -16.87
N TYR A 5 -0.87 -34.82 -16.47
CA TYR A 5 -1.14 -33.71 -17.37
C TYR A 5 -0.04 -32.65 -17.21
N LEU A 6 0.91 -32.69 -18.13
CA LEU A 6 1.85 -31.62 -18.45
C LEU A 6 1.14 -30.65 -19.38
N ILE A 7 0.65 -29.52 -18.88
CA ILE A 7 0.27 -28.34 -19.67
C ILE A 7 0.56 -27.17 -18.72
N GLY A 8 1.65 -26.44 -18.88
CA GLY A 8 1.82 -25.48 -19.96
C GLY A 8 1.87 -24.12 -19.26
N LEU A 9 3.09 -23.69 -18.99
CA LEU A 9 3.43 -22.49 -18.23
C LEU A 9 3.27 -21.28 -19.17
N PRO A 10 2.32 -20.35 -18.97
CA PRO A 10 2.49 -19.03 -19.53
C PRO A 10 3.38 -18.25 -18.57
N VAL A 11 4.66 -18.11 -18.92
CA VAL A 11 5.49 -17.01 -18.41
C VAL A 11 4.83 -15.76 -18.97
N ALA A 12 3.86 -15.22 -18.24
CA ALA A 12 3.27 -13.92 -18.55
C ALA A 12 4.30 -12.86 -18.16
N VAL A 13 5.20 -12.57 -19.11
CA VAL A 13 5.99 -11.34 -19.10
C VAL A 13 5.01 -10.19 -19.31
N LEU A 14 4.37 -9.75 -18.22
CA LEU A 14 3.59 -8.52 -18.19
C LEU A 14 4.58 -7.36 -17.99
N ALA A 15 5.30 -7.04 -19.06
CA ALA A 15 5.78 -5.68 -19.27
C ALA A 15 4.57 -4.82 -19.64
N VAL A 16 3.85 -4.35 -18.62
CA VAL A 16 2.82 -3.32 -18.77
C VAL A 16 3.24 -2.17 -17.87
N ALA A 17 3.35 -1.00 -18.51
CA ALA A 17 3.55 0.31 -17.92
C ALA A 17 2.82 0.51 -16.57
N PRO A 18 3.26 1.44 -15.70
CA PRO A 18 2.67 1.66 -14.39
C PRO A 18 1.21 2.08 -14.56
N ALA A 19 0.33 1.09 -14.50
CA ALA A 19 -1.10 1.25 -14.52
C ALA A 19 -1.47 1.90 -13.19
N VAL A 20 -1.67 3.20 -13.27
CA VAL A 20 -2.41 3.99 -12.30
C VAL A 20 -3.73 3.27 -12.04
N GLY A 21 -3.93 2.77 -10.82
CA GLY A 21 -5.23 2.28 -10.35
C GLY A 21 -5.54 0.81 -10.67
N MET A 22 -4.98 -0.12 -9.91
CA MET A 22 -5.60 -1.42 -9.67
C MET A 22 -5.45 -1.78 -8.19
N VAL A 23 -6.49 -1.50 -7.39
CA VAL A 23 -6.71 -2.22 -6.14
C VAL A 23 -7.84 -3.20 -6.42
N ALA A 24 -7.46 -4.46 -6.50
CA ALA A 24 -8.35 -5.60 -6.58
C ALA A 24 -9.42 -5.53 -5.48
N ALA A 25 -10.65 -5.93 -5.82
CA ALA A 25 -11.74 -6.07 -4.88
C ALA A 25 -11.36 -7.05 -3.76
N ALA A 26 -11.06 -6.51 -2.57
CA ALA A 26 -10.89 -7.23 -1.32
C ALA A 26 -12.27 -7.52 -0.70
N PRO A 27 -12.43 -8.60 0.09
CA PRO A 27 -13.72 -9.01 0.64
C PRO A 27 -14.31 -7.90 1.52
N ALA A 28 -15.64 -7.83 1.59
CA ALA A 28 -16.38 -6.88 2.40
C ALA A 28 -16.23 -7.21 3.90
N GLU A 29 -15.04 -6.94 4.43
CA GLU A 29 -14.72 -6.90 5.85
C GLU A 29 -15.16 -5.52 6.34
N ALA A 30 -15.85 -5.46 7.48
CA ALA A 30 -16.44 -4.23 8.04
C ALA A 30 -15.52 -3.02 7.83
N ALA A 31 -15.89 -2.14 6.89
CA ALA A 31 -14.96 -1.22 6.22
C ALA A 31 -14.17 -0.38 7.24
N VAL A 32 -12.97 -0.85 7.60
CA VAL A 32 -12.04 -0.09 8.41
C VAL A 32 -11.57 1.05 7.52
N PRO A 33 -11.69 2.31 7.95
CA PRO A 33 -11.31 3.42 7.10
C PRO A 33 -9.82 3.32 6.77
N THR A 34 -9.54 3.20 5.48
CA THR A 34 -8.20 3.20 4.91
C THR A 34 -7.71 4.63 4.76
N TYR A 35 -6.42 4.84 4.97
CA TYR A 35 -5.75 6.13 4.83
C TYR A 35 -4.52 5.97 3.93
N THR A 36 -4.40 6.85 2.96
CA THR A 36 -3.21 6.96 2.10
C THR A 36 -2.28 7.99 2.70
N CYS A 37 -1.08 7.57 3.07
CA CYS A 37 -0.05 8.35 3.74
C CYS A 37 1.15 8.57 2.82
N ASN A 38 1.56 9.83 2.67
CA ASN A 38 2.77 10.24 1.98
C ASN A 38 3.68 10.98 2.95
N ALA A 39 4.99 10.91 2.72
CA ALA A 39 5.98 11.65 3.51
C ALA A 39 7.24 11.92 2.70
N GLN A 40 8.11 12.74 3.28
CA GLN A 40 9.45 12.99 2.76
C GLN A 40 10.51 12.66 3.82
N THR A 41 11.70 12.26 3.38
CA THR A 41 12.86 12.10 4.25
C THR A 41 13.40 13.45 4.72
N TRP A 42 14.35 13.43 5.65
CA TRP A 42 15.09 14.62 6.06
C TRP A 42 15.92 15.25 4.92
N ALA A 43 16.24 14.48 3.88
CA ALA A 43 16.92 14.94 2.68
C ALA A 43 15.96 15.50 1.62
N GLY A 44 14.64 15.47 1.85
CA GLY A 44 13.63 15.96 0.91
C GLY A 44 13.21 14.94 -0.15
N GLU A 45 13.63 13.68 -0.02
CA GLU A 45 13.21 12.62 -0.93
C GLU A 45 11.80 12.15 -0.58
N THR A 46 10.94 11.93 -1.58
CA THR A 46 9.59 11.40 -1.35
C THR A 46 9.66 9.92 -1.01
N LEU A 47 9.02 9.55 0.10
CA LEU A 47 8.93 8.18 0.57
C LEU A 47 7.82 7.40 -0.15
N PRO A 48 7.89 6.06 -0.17
CA PRO A 48 6.84 5.25 -0.74
C PRO A 48 5.51 5.52 -0.03
N THR A 49 4.47 5.76 -0.84
CA THR A 49 3.09 5.93 -0.37
C THR A 49 2.65 4.68 0.38
N LEU A 50 2.09 4.86 1.57
CA LEU A 50 1.54 3.77 2.39
C LEU A 50 0.02 3.85 2.42
N THR A 51 -0.65 2.71 2.28
CA THR A 51 -2.08 2.59 2.57
C THR A 51 -2.24 1.88 3.90
N ILE A 52 -2.91 2.52 4.85
CA ILE A 52 -3.01 2.08 6.24
C ILE A 52 -4.47 2.05 6.66
N GLU A 53 -4.92 0.91 7.16
CA GLU A 53 -6.21 0.76 7.81
C GLU A 53 -6.14 1.34 9.22
N ALA A 54 -6.93 2.38 9.50
CA ALA A 54 -6.89 3.06 10.79
C ALA A 54 -8.29 3.33 11.34
N LYS A 55 -8.80 2.39 12.14
CA LYS A 55 -10.11 2.46 12.81
C LYS A 55 -10.33 3.76 13.60
N TRP A 56 -9.28 4.30 14.21
CA TRP A 56 -9.32 5.45 15.12
C TRP A 56 -8.97 6.78 14.43
N GLY A 57 -8.83 6.79 13.10
CA GLY A 57 -8.69 7.99 12.29
C GLY A 57 -7.25 8.35 11.90
N LYS A 58 -7.07 9.57 11.35
CA LYS A 58 -5.82 10.04 10.73
C LYS A 58 -4.60 9.92 11.66
N LYS A 59 -4.74 10.24 12.94
CA LYS A 59 -3.61 10.19 13.89
C LYS A 59 -3.04 8.78 14.08
N GLN A 60 -3.92 7.77 14.11
CA GLN A 60 -3.48 6.38 14.13
C GLN A 60 -2.75 6.02 12.83
N ALA A 61 -3.29 6.42 11.67
CA ALA A 61 -2.65 6.18 10.38
C ALA A 61 -1.26 6.82 10.31
N THR A 62 -1.10 8.05 10.77
CA THR A 62 0.20 8.75 10.81
C THR A 62 1.21 8.04 11.72
N GLY A 63 0.81 7.60 12.91
CA GLY A 63 1.71 6.87 13.82
C GLY A 63 2.16 5.52 13.25
N VAL A 64 1.24 4.79 12.61
CA VAL A 64 1.58 3.55 11.91
C VAL A 64 2.52 3.85 10.74
N ALA A 65 2.24 4.88 9.92
CA ALA A 65 3.08 5.27 8.79
C ALA A 65 4.51 5.60 9.22
N GLN A 66 4.63 6.41 10.29
CA GLN A 66 5.92 6.77 10.87
C GLN A 66 6.73 5.55 11.33
N THR A 67 6.04 4.58 11.94
CA THR A 67 6.65 3.33 12.39
C THR A 67 7.06 2.44 11.20
N THR A 68 6.21 2.35 10.18
CA THR A 68 6.48 1.57 8.95
C THR A 68 7.68 2.11 8.17
N TRP A 69 7.88 3.42 8.12
CA TRP A 69 9.08 4.01 7.52
C TRP A 69 10.32 3.92 8.42
N GLY A 70 10.21 3.40 9.65
CA GLY A 70 11.38 3.21 10.53
C GLY A 70 12.06 4.52 10.95
N GLY A 71 11.30 5.62 11.07
CA GLY A 71 11.84 6.92 11.53
C GLY A 71 12.61 7.74 10.50
N VAL A 72 12.74 7.27 9.25
CA VAL A 72 13.36 8.06 8.16
C VAL A 72 12.44 9.15 7.62
N ALA A 73 11.12 8.99 7.82
CA ALA A 73 10.12 9.99 7.47
C ALA A 73 10.18 11.20 8.41
N LYS A 74 10.28 12.39 7.84
CA LYS A 74 10.17 13.64 8.58
C LYS A 74 8.71 13.80 9.02
N TYR A 75 8.45 13.68 10.32
CA TYR A 75 7.07 13.68 10.85
C TYR A 75 6.21 14.87 10.36
N ALA A 76 6.81 16.06 10.25
CA ALA A 76 6.15 17.27 9.77
C ALA A 76 5.68 17.20 8.30
N THR A 77 6.20 16.27 7.51
CA THR A 77 5.82 16.08 6.10
C THR A 77 4.88 14.89 5.89
N ILE A 78 4.54 14.16 6.96
CA ILE A 78 3.60 13.04 6.87
C ILE A 78 2.19 13.60 6.67
N ASP A 79 1.64 13.40 5.48
CA ASP A 79 0.23 13.66 5.20
C ASP A 79 -0.51 12.36 4.94
N CYS A 80 -1.53 12.10 5.75
CA CYS A 80 -2.43 10.96 5.62
C CYS A 80 -3.84 11.44 5.27
N GLN A 81 -4.38 10.94 4.15
CA GLN A 81 -5.72 11.26 3.68
C GLN A 81 -6.59 10.02 3.76
N LYS A 82 -7.82 10.15 4.25
CA LYS A 82 -8.77 9.03 4.25
C LYS A 82 -9.09 8.68 2.80
N ASN A 83 -8.87 7.42 2.41
CA ASN A 83 -9.43 6.88 1.19
C ASN A 83 -10.94 6.72 1.41
N ASN A 84 -11.72 7.46 0.62
CA ASN A 84 -13.18 7.47 0.67
C ASN A 84 -13.76 6.47 -0.33
#